data_AF-A0A565BX74-F1
#
_entry.id   AF-A0A565BX74-F1
#
_cell.length_a   1.000
_cell.length_b   1.000
_cell.length_c   1.000
_cell.angle_alpha   90.00
_cell.angle_beta   90.00
_cell.angle_gamma   90.00
#
_symmetry.space_group_name_H-M   'P 1'
#
loop_
_entity.id
_entity.type
_entity.pdbx_description
1 polymer ?
#
loop_
_entity_poly.entity_id
_entity_poly.type
_entity_poly.pdbx_seq_one_letter_code
_entity_poly.pdbx_strand_id
1 'polypeptide(L)'
;MSSLALTKAAVLEREEKMACVATELMSCLPAILKGSKPPEYCCEKLKEQQSCLCGYIKSPTFGHFVTLENAHKLLEACGIPYPKC
;
A
#
# COMPACT_ATOMS: atom_id res chain seq x y z
N MET A 1 23.16 19.16 -44.57
CA MET A 1 22.37 17.92 -44.75
C MET A 1 23.18 16.83 -44.07
N SER A 2 22.83 16.24 -42.94
CA SER A 2 21.52 15.81 -42.45
C SER A 2 21.49 15.88 -40.93
N SER A 3 20.35 16.29 -40.39
CA SER A 3 20.06 16.39 -38.97
C SER A 3 19.79 15.01 -38.38
N LEU A 4 20.38 14.68 -37.23
CA LEU A 4 19.82 13.70 -36.30
C LEU A 4 19.61 14.42 -34.98
N ALA A 5 18.43 15.03 -34.86
CA ALA A 5 17.90 15.52 -33.60
C ALA A 5 17.74 14.30 -32.68
N LEU A 6 18.64 14.16 -31.72
CA LEU A 6 18.54 13.16 -30.67
C LEU A 6 17.29 13.49 -29.85
N THR A 7 16.28 12.65 -30.02
CA THR A 7 14.98 12.72 -29.38
C THR A 7 15.15 12.74 -27.87
N LYS A 8 14.37 13.63 -27.23
CA LYS A 8 14.12 13.71 -25.79
C LYS A 8 14.12 12.31 -25.16
N ALA A 9 15.11 12.03 -24.32
CA ALA A 9 14.99 11.00 -23.32
C ALA A 9 13.83 11.40 -22.41
N ALA A 10 12.67 10.77 -22.62
CA ALA A 10 11.68 10.69 -21.56
C ALA A 10 12.37 9.95 -20.42
N VAL A 11 12.74 10.70 -19.39
CA VAL A 11 13.01 10.14 -18.08
C VAL A 11 11.69 9.49 -17.70
N LEU A 12 11.58 8.17 -17.94
CA LEU A 12 10.64 7.35 -17.22
C LEU A 12 11.11 7.47 -15.79
N GLU A 13 10.54 8.44 -15.07
CA GLU A 13 10.43 8.36 -13.63
C GLU A 13 9.62 7.10 -13.38
N ARG A 14 10.34 5.96 -13.35
CA ARG A 14 9.90 4.77 -12.68
C ARG A 14 9.88 5.22 -11.24
N GLU A 15 8.74 5.77 -10.81
CA GLU A 15 8.32 5.58 -9.44
C GLU A 15 8.66 4.11 -9.16
N GLU A 16 9.60 3.85 -8.26
CA GLU A 16 9.73 2.53 -7.67
C GLU A 16 8.39 2.33 -6.95
N LYS A 17 7.37 1.92 -7.72
CA LYS A 17 6.12 1.43 -7.19
C LYS A 17 6.54 0.21 -6.43
N MET A 18 6.65 0.40 -5.12
CA MET A 18 6.78 -0.70 -4.19
C MET A 18 5.71 -1.69 -4.60
N ALA A 19 6.14 -2.90 -4.97
CA ALA A 19 5.22 -3.88 -5.47
C ALA A 19 4.15 -4.11 -4.39
N CYS A 20 2.88 -4.08 -4.78
CA CYS A 20 1.78 -4.34 -3.85
C CYS A 20 1.79 -5.83 -3.48
N VAL A 21 2.58 -6.19 -2.47
CA VAL A 21 2.78 -7.57 -2.04
C VAL A 21 1.99 -7.79 -0.75
N ALA A 22 0.75 -8.27 -0.90
CA ALA A 22 -0.17 -8.50 0.22
C ALA A 22 0.40 -9.46 1.29
N THR A 23 1.27 -10.41 0.91
CA THR A 23 1.88 -11.34 1.85
C THR A 23 2.82 -10.68 2.85
N GLU A 24 3.38 -9.50 2.54
CA GLU A 24 4.18 -8.72 3.50
C GLU A 24 3.33 -8.11 4.61
N LEU A 25 2.01 -7.98 4.40
CA LEU A 25 1.06 -7.46 5.37
C LEU A 25 0.45 -8.56 6.25
N MET A 26 0.87 -9.83 6.11
CA MET A 26 0.34 -10.94 6.91
C MET A 26 0.58 -10.77 8.41
N SER A 27 1.64 -10.06 8.81
CA SER A 27 1.91 -9.71 10.21
C SER A 27 0.82 -8.82 10.83
N CYS A 28 0.01 -8.14 9.99
CA CYS A 28 -1.10 -7.30 10.40
C CYS A 28 -2.42 -8.07 10.63
N LEU A 29 -2.53 -9.32 10.17
CA LEU A 29 -3.78 -10.10 10.25
C LEU A 29 -4.35 -10.20 11.67
N PRO A 30 -3.56 -10.46 12.73
CA PRO A 30 -4.09 -10.46 14.09
C PRO A 30 -4.70 -9.12 14.51
N ALA A 31 -4.15 -7.99 14.05
CA ALA A 31 -4.72 -6.67 14.33
C ALA A 31 -6.04 -6.48 13.57
N ILE A 32 -6.07 -6.84 12.29
CA ILE A 32 -7.27 -6.76 11.44
C ILE A 32 -8.40 -7.66 11.95
N LEU A 33 -8.10 -8.92 12.28
CA LEU A 33 -9.13 -9.91 12.61
C LEU A 33 -9.56 -9.85 14.08
N LYS A 34 -8.64 -9.53 15.00
CA LYS A 34 -8.88 -9.63 16.44
C LYS A 34 -8.75 -8.30 17.20
N GLY A 35 -8.37 -7.21 16.51
CA GLY A 35 -8.14 -5.91 17.17
C GLY A 35 -6.91 -5.90 18.09
N SER A 36 -5.98 -6.84 17.91
CA SER A 36 -4.74 -6.88 18.70
C SER A 36 -3.80 -5.72 18.36
N LYS A 37 -2.89 -5.39 19.28
CA LYS A 37 -1.86 -4.36 19.06
C LYS A 37 -0.99 -4.75 17.85
N PRO A 38 -0.81 -3.87 16.84
CA PRO A 38 0.03 -4.18 15.70
C PRO A 38 1.51 -4.29 16.10
N PRO A 39 2.26 -5.27 15.56
CA PRO A 39 3.71 -5.28 15.68
C PRO A 39 4.31 -4.13 14.86
N GLU A 40 5.47 -3.62 15.27
CA GLU A 40 6.16 -2.52 14.59
C GLU A 40 6.38 -2.80 13.10
N TYR A 41 6.87 -4.00 12.79
CA TYR A 41 7.10 -4.47 11.42
C TYR A 41 5.82 -4.47 10.54
N CYS A 42 4.63 -4.70 11.12
CA CYS A 42 3.38 -4.55 10.36
C CYS A 42 3.18 -3.09 9.93
N CYS A 43 3.37 -2.14 10.85
CA CYS A 43 3.22 -0.72 10.53
C CYS A 43 4.27 -0.23 9.52
N GLU A 44 5.51 -0.73 9.59
CA GLU A 44 6.55 -0.44 8.60
C GLU A 44 6.12 -0.87 7.20
N LYS A 45 5.70 -2.13 7.04
CA LYS A 45 5.23 -2.67 5.75
C LYS A 45 3.96 -2.00 5.24
N LEU A 46 3.07 -1.60 6.15
CA LEU A 46 1.85 -0.90 5.76
C LEU A 46 2.13 0.53 5.26
N LYS A 47 3.13 1.22 5.84
CA LYS A 47 3.59 2.55 5.37
C LYS A 47 4.29 2.46 4.02
N GLU A 48 5.17 1.47 3.86
CA GLU A 48 5.84 1.15 2.60
C GLU A 48 4.83 0.95 1.44
N GLN A 49 3.70 0.29 1.72
CA GLN A 49 2.68 -0.01 0.73
C GLN A 49 1.46 0.93 0.77
N GLN A 50 1.59 2.14 1.33
CA GLN A 50 0.45 3.06 1.47
C GLN A 50 -0.22 3.40 0.13
N SER A 51 0.56 3.52 -0.95
CA SER A 51 0.07 3.77 -2.32
C SER A 51 -0.78 2.61 -2.87
N CYS A 52 -0.66 1.41 -2.31
CA CYS A 52 -1.40 0.21 -2.70
C CYS A 52 -2.77 0.08 -2.02
N LEU A 53 -3.05 0.85 -0.96
CA LEU A 53 -4.25 0.66 -0.13
C LEU A 53 -5.56 0.76 -0.94
N CYS A 54 -5.66 1.69 -1.89
CA CYS A 54 -6.84 1.74 -2.77
C CYS A 54 -7.00 0.51 -3.66
N GLY A 55 -5.88 -0.09 -4.09
CA GLY A 55 -5.89 -1.36 -4.81
C GLY A 55 -6.41 -2.50 -3.94
N TYR A 56 -5.99 -2.54 -2.66
CA TYR A 56 -6.48 -3.54 -1.72
C TYR A 56 -7.97 -3.36 -1.39
N ILE A 57 -8.45 -2.13 -1.23
CA ILE A 57 -9.88 -1.83 -0.99
C ILE A 57 -10.74 -2.29 -2.18
N LYS A 58 -10.29 -2.02 -3.41
CA LYS A 58 -11.02 -2.37 -4.65
C LYS A 58 -10.87 -3.84 -5.03
N SER A 59 -9.96 -4.58 -4.39
CA SER A 59 -9.74 -6.00 -4.68
C SER A 59 -10.91 -6.85 -4.15
N PRO A 60 -11.51 -7.72 -4.96
CA PRO A 60 -12.53 -8.65 -4.48
C PRO A 60 -11.98 -9.65 -3.45
N THR A 61 -10.66 -9.90 -3.47
CA THR A 61 -10.00 -10.83 -2.54
C THR A 61 -9.67 -10.18 -1.20
N PHE A 62 -9.28 -8.89 -1.20
CA PHE A 62 -8.76 -8.23 -0.01
C PHE A 62 -9.69 -7.15 0.57
N GLY A 63 -10.59 -6.60 -0.23
CA GLY A 63 -11.41 -5.44 0.13
C GLY A 63 -12.18 -5.64 1.42
N HIS A 64 -12.76 -6.84 1.62
CA HIS A 64 -13.49 -7.16 2.84
C HIS A 64 -12.61 -6.99 4.10
N PHE A 65 -11.34 -7.35 4.07
CA PHE A 65 -10.44 -7.19 5.23
C PHE A 65 -10.14 -5.72 5.51
N VAL A 66 -9.95 -4.91 4.47
CA VAL A 66 -9.57 -3.49 4.63
C VAL A 66 -10.73 -2.65 5.14
N THR A 67 -11.98 -3.03 4.84
CA THR A 67 -13.19 -2.33 5.31
C THR A 67 -13.65 -2.74 6.71
N LEU A 68 -12.95 -3.68 7.38
CA LEU A 68 -13.26 -4.03 8.77
C LEU A 68 -12.91 -2.85 9.69
N GLU A 69 -13.72 -2.65 10.73
CA GLU A 69 -13.48 -1.61 11.75
C GLU A 69 -12.06 -1.71 12.36
N ASN A 70 -11.61 -2.94 12.60
CA ASN A 70 -10.26 -3.19 13.14
C ASN A 70 -9.15 -2.86 12.13
N ALA A 71 -9.40 -2.93 10.82
CA ALA A 71 -8.42 -2.47 9.83
C ALA A 71 -8.32 -0.94 9.81
N HIS A 72 -9.42 -0.22 10.06
CA HIS A 72 -9.38 1.23 10.24
C HIS A 72 -8.59 1.60 11.49
N LYS A 73 -8.86 0.93 12.63
CA LYS A 73 -8.09 1.12 13.88
C LYS A 73 -6.61 0.80 13.70
N LEU A 74 -6.28 -0.22 12.91
CA LEU A 74 -4.89 -0.54 12.57
C LEU A 74 -4.21 0.62 11.83
N LEU A 75 -4.87 1.19 10.82
CA LEU A 75 -4.34 2.33 10.06
C LEU A 75 -4.10 3.54 10.99
N GLU A 76 -5.06 3.86 11.86
CA GLU A 76 -4.92 4.91 12.88
C GLU A 76 -3.74 4.64 13.83
N ALA A 77 -3.63 3.41 14.35
CA ALA A 77 -2.55 3.01 15.26
C ALA A 77 -1.17 3.09 14.60
N CYS A 78 -1.08 2.84 13.29
CA CYS A 78 0.16 2.98 12.51
C CYS A 78 0.40 4.41 11.99
N GLY A 79 -0.52 5.35 12.23
CA GLY A 79 -0.43 6.74 11.75
C GLY A 79 -0.63 6.89 10.24
N ILE A 80 -1.40 6.00 9.63
CA ILE A 80 -1.68 5.98 8.20
C ILE A 80 -3.12 6.47 7.98
N PRO A 81 -3.34 7.55 7.22
CA PRO A 81 -4.69 8.00 6.91
C PRO A 81 -5.41 6.97 6.04
N TYR A 82 -6.71 6.77 6.31
CA TYR A 82 -7.56 5.98 5.42
C TYR A 82 -7.64 6.67 4.06
N PRO A 83 -7.33 5.97 2.94
CA PRO A 83 -7.22 6.61 1.64
C PRO A 83 -8.60 6.97 1.09
N LYS A 84 -8.67 8.08 0.36
CA LYS A 84 -9.79 8.36 -0.54
C LYS A 84 -9.52 7.69 -1.87
N CYS A 85 -10.38 6.75 -2.22
CA CYS A 85 -10.35 5.96 -3.45
C CYS A 85 -11.66 6.16 -4.22
#